data_AF-A0A943RJ31-F1
#
_entry.id   AF-A0A943RJ31-F1
#
_cell.length_a   1.000
_cell.length_b   1.000
_cell.length_c   1.000
_cell.angle_alpha   90.00
_cell.angle_beta   90.00
_cell.angle_gamma   90.00
#
_symmetry.space_group_name_H-M   'P 1'
#
loop_
_entity.id
_entity.type
_entity.pdbx_description
1 polymer ?
#
loop_
_entity_poly.entity_id
_entity_poly.type
_entity_poly.pdbx_seq_one_letter_code
_entity_poly.pdbx_strand_id
1 'polypeptide(L)' 'MLRLSELVRSYEAHTGEIEVVGWIKTARESKNVGFIELGDGSCFKNVQVVYETNNINPNITKQLNTGTAIGVKGELV' A
#
# COMPACT_ATOMS: atom_id res chain seq x y z
N MET A 1 4.28 12.67 3.54
CA MET A 1 4.46 11.39 2.83
C MET A 1 5.67 10.69 3.41
N LEU A 2 5.44 9.55 4.06
CA LEU A 2 6.48 8.76 4.72
C LEU A 2 7.18 7.84 3.72
N ARG A 3 8.48 7.62 3.91
CA ARG A 3 9.22 6.60 3.16
C ARG A 3 8.98 5.23 3.78
N LEU A 4 8.96 4.18 2.96
CA LEU A 4 8.79 2.83 3.48
C LEU A 4 9.97 2.39 4.36
N SER A 5 11.17 2.91 4.10
CA SER A 5 12.34 2.68 4.95
C SER A 5 12.20 3.24 6.37
N GLU A 6 11.44 4.33 6.55
CA GLU A 6 11.16 4.92 7.86
C GLU A 6 10.17 4.07 8.63
N LEU A 7 9.11 3.58 7.97
CA LEU A 7 8.14 2.65 8.55
C LEU A 7 8.79 1.34 8.98
N VAL A 8 9.63 0.77 8.11
CA VAL A 8 10.36 -0.48 8.42
C VAL A 8 11.31 -0.32 9.61
N ARG A 9 11.84 0.89 9.83
CA ARG A 9 12.78 1.17 10.91
C ARG A 9 12.08 1.47 12.23
N SER A 10 10.95 2.16 12.20
CA SER A 10 10.25 2.60 13.42
C SER A 10 8.76 2.85 13.14
N TYR A 11 7.99 1.77 12.94
CA TYR A 11 6.54 1.87 12.70
C TYR A 11 5.77 2.39 13.94
N GLU A 12 6.25 2.08 15.16
CA GLU A 12 5.62 2.51 16.42
C GLU A 12 5.50 4.04 16.56
N ALA A 13 6.45 4.78 15.98
CA ALA A 13 6.44 6.24 15.99
C ALA A 13 5.45 6.86 14.99
N HIS A 14 4.85 6.04 14.11
CA HIS A 14 4.00 6.46 13.00
C HIS A 14 2.62 5.78 13.05
N THR A 15 2.17 5.37 14.24
CA THR A 15 0.85 4.76 14.44
C THR A 15 -0.27 5.75 14.11
N GLY A 16 -1.35 5.24 13.52
CA GLY A 16 -2.50 6.05 13.07
C GLY A 16 -2.52 6.31 11.57
N GLU A 17 -3.14 7.42 11.16
CA GLU A 17 -3.32 7.76 9.74
C GLU A 17 -2.00 8.19 9.09
N ILE A 18 -1.59 7.46 8.06
CA ILE A 18 -0.36 7.72 7.30
C ILE A 18 -0.63 7.83 5.81
N GLU A 19 0.33 8.43 5.11
CA GLU A 19 0.33 8.51 3.65
C GLU A 19 1.68 8.04 3.09
N VAL A 20 1.62 7.06 2.17
CA VAL A 20 2.78 6.47 1.48
C VAL A 20 2.55 6.46 -0.03
N VAL A 21 3.64 6.47 -0.80
CA VAL A 21 3.62 6.23 -2.25
C VAL A 21 4.60 5.15 -2.63
N GLY A 22 4.34 4.52 -3.76
CA GLY A 22 5.30 3.65 -4.40
C GLY A 22 4.71 3.00 -5.64
N TRP A 23 5.35 1.92 -6.06
CA TRP A 23 4.91 1.08 -7.16
C TRP A 23 4.43 -0.27 -6.64
N ILE A 24 3.33 -0.74 -7.21
CA ILE A 24 2.80 -2.07 -6.94
C ILE A 24 3.81 -3.11 -7.39
N LYS A 25 4.31 -3.92 -6.45
CA LYS A 25 5.16 -5.08 -6.73
C LYS A 25 4.29 -6.29 -7.05
N THR A 26 3.29 -6.53 -6.22
CA THR A 26 2.27 -7.53 -6.46
C THR A 26 0.92 -6.98 -6.02
N ALA A 27 -0.15 -7.38 -6.73
CA ALA A 27 -1.52 -7.11 -6.35
C ALA A 27 -2.30 -8.43 -6.41
N ARG A 28 -3.04 -8.73 -5.34
CA ARG A 28 -3.88 -9.93 -5.24
C ARG A 28 -5.22 -9.53 -4.66
N GLU A 29 -6.30 -9.93 -5.32
CA GLU A 29 -7.65 -9.75 -4.82
C GLU A 29 -8.25 -11.10 -4.44
N SER A 30 -8.94 -11.15 -3.30
CA SER A 30 -9.67 -12.32 -2.84
C SER A 30 -11.03 -11.91 -2.29
N LYS A 31 -12.09 -12.28 -3.01
CA LYS A 31 -13.48 -11.96 -2.69
C LYS A 31 -13.68 -10.45 -2.44
N ASN A 32 -13.62 -10.02 -1.19
CA ASN A 32 -13.93 -8.67 -0.73
C ASN A 32 -12.69 -7.88 -0.26
N VAL A 33 -11.50 -8.49 -0.27
CA VAL A 33 -10.27 -7.88 0.26
C VAL A 33 -9.16 -7.96 -0.80
N GLY A 34 -8.47 -6.85 -0.98
CA GLY A 34 -7.30 -6.74 -1.83
C GLY A 34 -6.03 -6.54 -1.00
N PHE A 35 -4.94 -7.12 -1.50
CA PHE A 35 -3.60 -7.05 -0.93
C PHE A 35 -2.66 -6.50 -1.99
N ILE A 36 -1.93 -5.44 -1.65
CA ILE A 36 -0.90 -4.85 -2.49
C ILE A 36 0.42 -4.88 -1.73
N GLU A 37 1.46 -5.42 -2.35
CA GLU A 37 2.82 -5.15 -1.91
C GLU A 37 3.30 -3.87 -2.58
N LEU A 38 3.54 -2.84 -1.77
CA LEU A 38 4.01 -1.54 -2.20
C LEU A 38 5.51 -1.41 -1.93
N GLY A 39 6.26 -0.99 -2.95
CA GLY A 39 7.68 -0.66 -2.81
C GLY A 39 7.97 0.73 -3.37
N ASP A 40 8.71 1.55 -2.63
CA ASP A 40 9.10 2.92 -3.01
C ASP A 40 10.59 3.04 -3.40
N GLY A 41 11.35 1.94 -3.30
CA GLY A 41 12.79 1.89 -3.58
C GLY A 41 13.68 2.45 -2.46
N SER A 42 13.11 2.92 -1.35
CA SER A 42 13.86 3.43 -0.20
C SER A 42 14.50 2.32 0.63
N CYS A 43 13.94 1.11 0.60
CA CYS A 43 14.53 -0.10 1.19
C CYS A 43 14.08 -1.36 0.43
N PHE A 44 14.74 -2.49 0.71
CA PHE A 44 14.39 -3.80 0.11
C PHE A 44 13.08 -4.40 0.66
N LYS A 45 12.66 -3.99 1.87
CA LYS A 45 11.39 -4.44 2.45
C LYS A 45 10.24 -3.62 1.86
N ASN A 46 9.22 -4.32 1.38
CA ASN A 46 7.96 -3.74 0.93
C ASN A 46 6.99 -3.58 2.10
N VAL A 47 5.99 -2.74 1.92
CA VAL A 47 4.86 -2.60 2.86
C VAL A 47 3.62 -3.26 2.26
N GLN A 48 2.84 -3.92 3.10
CA GLN A 48 1.57 -4.51 2.72
C GLN A 48 0.46 -3.47 2.89
N VAL A 49 -0.27 -3.22 1.81
CA VAL A 49 -1.48 -2.40 1.80
C VAL A 49 -2.67 -3.35 1.69
N VAL A 50 -3.62 -3.22 2.61
CA VAL A 50 -4.86 -4.00 2.64
C VAL A 50 -6.02 -3.05 2.39
N TYR A 51 -6.92 -3.41 1.50
CA TYR A 51 -8.10 -2.60 1.18
C TYR A 51 -9.33 -3.47 0.96
N GLU A 52 -10.51 -2.92 1.26
CA GLU A 52 -11.79 -3.55 0.95
C GLU A 52 -12.17 -3.20 -0.49
N THR A 53 -12.35 -4.22 -1.34
CA THR A 53 -12.65 -4.02 -2.76
C THR A 53 -13.98 -3.30 -2.99
N ASN A 54 -14.94 -3.49 -2.08
CA ASN A 54 -16.26 -2.85 -2.15
C ASN A 54 -16.23 -1.34 -1.83
N ASN A 55 -15.18 -0.85 -1.16
CA ASN A 55 -15.05 0.57 -0.79
C ASN A 55 -14.25 1.38 -1.81
N ILE A 56 -13.68 0.73 -2.82
CA ILE A 56 -12.92 1.38 -3.88
C ILE A 56 -13.68 1.32 -5.20
N ASN A 57 -13.57 2.39 -5.99
CA ASN A 57 -14.17 2.43 -7.32
C ASN A 57 -13.69 1.23 -8.17
N PRO A 58 -14.61 0.42 -8.75
CA PRO A 58 -14.24 -0.76 -9.55
C PRO A 58 -13.35 -0.47 -10.77
N ASN A 59 -13.34 0.77 -11.27
CA ASN A 59 -12.46 1.18 -12.36
C ASN A 59 -11.02 1.38 -11.86
N ILE A 60 -10.82 1.75 -10.60
CA ILE A 60 -9.51 1.89 -9.98
C ILE A 60 -8.95 0.50 -9.67
N THR A 61 -9.74 -0.40 -9.08
CA THR A 61 -9.27 -1.75 -8.73
C THR A 61 -8.74 -2.50 -9.95
N LYS A 62 -9.40 -2.39 -11.11
CA LYS A 62 -8.93 -2.94 -12.39
C LYS A 62 -7.57 -2.38 -12.87
N GLN A 63 -7.17 -1.21 -12.39
CA GLN A 63 -5.88 -0.58 -12.72
C GLN A 63 -4.78 -0.93 -11.71
N LEU A 64 -5.09 -1.60 -10.59
CA LEU A 64 -4.11 -2.00 -9.57
C LEU A 64 -3.31 -3.23 -10.04
N ASN A 65 -2.45 -3.04 -11.03
CA ASN A 65 -1.56 -4.06 -11.58
C ASN A 65 -0.09 -3.76 -11.25
N THR A 66 0.77 -4.78 -11.36
CA THR A 66 2.21 -4.67 -11.10
C THR A 66 2.84 -3.56 -11.94
N GLY A 67 3.62 -2.69 -11.29
CA GLY A 67 4.27 -1.54 -11.91
C GLY A 67 3.47 -0.24 -11.85
N THR A 68 2.19 -0.29 -11.47
CA THR A 68 1.38 0.93 -11.30
C THR A 68 1.88 1.73 -10.10
N ALA A 69 2.04 3.04 -10.28
CA ALA A 69 2.35 3.97 -9.21
C ALA A 69 1.07 4.37 -8.47
N ILE A 70 1.06 4.23 -7.15
CA ILE A 70 -0.09 4.57 -6.32
C ILE A 70 0.33 5.38 -5.09
N GLY A 71 -0.56 6.26 -4.65
CA GLY A 71 -0.53 6.87 -3.32
C GLY A 71 -1.62 6.25 -2.45
N VAL A 72 -1.26 5.89 -1.22
CA VAL A 72 -2.14 5.21 -0.28
C VAL A 72 -2.21 6.04 0.99
N LYS A 73 -3.44 6.36 1.40
CA LYS A 73 -3.77 6.91 2.71
C LYS A 73 -4.54 5.86 3.49
N GLY A 74 -4.15 5.63 4.73
CA GLY A 74 -4.78 4.62 5.57
C GLY A 74 -4.17 4.55 6.95
N GLU A 75 -4.73 3.67 7.78
CA GLU A 75 -4.25 3.43 9.14
C GLU A 75 -3.09 2.43 9.13
N LEU A 76 -1.99 2.80 9.81
CA LEU A 76 -0.89 1.88 10.09
C LEU A 76 -1.24 1.03 11.31
N VAL A 77 -1.36 -0.28 11.09
CA VAL A 77 -1.66 -1.31 12.10
C VAL A 77 -0.48 -2.23 12.38
#